data_AF-A0A329RKA0-F1
#
_entry.id   AF-A0A329RKA0-F1
#
_cell.length_a   1.000
_cell.length_b   1.000
_cell.length_c   1.000
_cell.angle_alpha   90.00
_cell.angle_beta   90.00
_cell.angle_gamma   90.00
#
_symmetry.space_group_name_H-M   'P 1'
#
loop_
_entity.id
_entity.type
_entity.pdbx_description
1 polymer ?
#
loop_
_entity_poly.entity_id
_entity_poly.type
_entity_poly.pdbx_seq_one_letter_code
_entity_poly.pdbx_strand_id
1 'polypeptide(L)'
;MTCYARVMLEELVNQQCESRLLVLRSEAGTTGNFKDESNAVAAFLAANDKAGRERALLSPNSKAFVTTQRFLATNYAEDWRRLLANASVDLVAVVTKCWESDDLEPDFLGVVFGALGDEEEAIKEQLVAKQAQFRQDCATQMYRSLFGSLE
;
A
#
# COMPACT_ATOMS: atom_id res chain seq x y z
N MET A 1 -22.58 -19.33 -20.99
CA MET A 1 -21.20 -19.11 -21.48
C MET A 1 -20.60 -17.77 -21.06
N THR A 2 -21.30 -16.93 -20.30
CA THR A 2 -20.85 -15.57 -19.89
C THR A 2 -20.12 -15.53 -18.55
N CYS A 3 -20.36 -16.47 -17.62
CA CYS A 3 -19.70 -16.46 -16.31
C CYS A 3 -18.20 -16.80 -16.39
N TYR A 4 -17.81 -17.71 -17.29
CA TYR A 4 -16.40 -18.15 -17.39
C TYR A 4 -15.49 -17.02 -17.89
N ALA A 5 -15.90 -16.30 -18.94
CA ALA A 5 -15.14 -15.17 -19.48
C ALA A 5 -14.98 -14.05 -18.43
N ARG A 6 -16.02 -13.77 -17.64
CA ARG A 6 -15.96 -12.78 -16.56
C ARG A 6 -14.98 -13.19 -15.46
N VAL A 7 -15.07 -14.43 -14.98
CA VAL A 7 -14.17 -14.94 -13.92
C VAL A 7 -12.72 -14.92 -14.40
N MET A 8 -12.46 -15.33 -15.64
CA MET A 8 -11.12 -15.27 -16.23
C MET A 8 -10.58 -13.83 -16.33
N LEU A 9 -11.43 -12.86 -16.68
CA LEU A 9 -11.05 -11.45 -16.73
C LEU A 9 -10.73 -10.89 -15.33
N GLU A 10 -11.55 -11.22 -14.33
CA GLU A 10 -11.30 -10.81 -12.94
C GLU A 10 -9.98 -11.38 -12.42
N GLU A 11 -9.66 -12.64 -12.75
CA GLU A 11 -8.40 -13.29 -12.39
C GLU A 11 -7.19 -12.65 -13.07
N LEU A 12 -7.29 -12.32 -14.36
CA LEU A 12 -6.21 -11.62 -15.07
C LEU A 12 -5.93 -10.24 -14.48
N VAL A 13 -6.98 -9.50 -14.09
CA VAL A 13 -6.81 -8.22 -13.39
C VAL A 13 -6.12 -8.42 -12.04
N ASN A 14 -6.47 -9.47 -11.29
CA ASN A 14 -5.81 -9.78 -10.02
C ASN A 14 -4.32 -10.05 -10.23
N GLN A 15 -3.96 -10.87 -11.23
CA GLN A 15 -2.56 -11.15 -11.56
C GLN A 15 -1.79 -9.88 -11.96
N GLN A 16 -2.41 -8.98 -12.71
CA GLN A 16 -1.80 -7.69 -13.06
C GLN A 16 -1.57 -6.82 -11.81
N CYS A 17 -2.54 -6.77 -10.89
CA CYS A 17 -2.39 -6.07 -9.62
C CYS A 17 -1.21 -6.64 -8.80
N GLU A 18 -1.13 -7.97 -8.67
CA GLU A 18 -0.06 -8.64 -7.93
C GLU A 18 1.32 -8.37 -8.55
N SER A 19 1.41 -8.46 -9.88
CA SER A 19 2.65 -8.14 -10.60
C SER A 19 3.10 -6.70 -10.33
N ARG A 20 2.19 -5.73 -10.41
CA ARG A 20 2.50 -4.32 -10.14
C ARG A 20 2.90 -4.09 -8.68
N LEU A 21 2.23 -4.73 -7.73
CA LEU A 21 2.57 -4.66 -6.30
C LEU A 21 3.99 -5.20 -6.03
N LEU A 22 4.38 -6.29 -6.69
CA LEU A 22 5.74 -6.83 -6.60
C LEU A 22 6.78 -5.85 -7.13
N VAL A 23 6.51 -5.19 -8.27
CA VAL A 23 7.39 -4.16 -8.83
C VAL A 23 7.57 -3.00 -7.84
N LEU A 24 6.47 -2.45 -7.32
CA LEU A 24 6.50 -1.35 -6.34
C LEU A 24 7.32 -1.70 -5.09
N ARG A 25 7.20 -2.93 -4.58
CA ARG A 25 7.99 -3.40 -3.44
C ARG A 25 9.47 -3.59 -3.78
N SER A 26 9.78 -4.04 -5.00
CA SER A 26 11.16 -4.27 -5.44
C SER A 26 11.93 -2.97 -5.67
N GLU A 27 11.30 -1.95 -6.26
CA GLU A 27 11.89 -0.63 -6.53
C GLU A 27 12.18 0.14 -5.23
N ALA A 28 11.34 -0.03 -4.21
CA ALA A 28 11.59 0.56 -2.91
C ALA A 28 12.80 -0.08 -2.20
N GLY A 29 12.97 -1.40 -2.34
CA GLY A 29 14.07 -2.16 -1.71
C GLY A 29 15.47 -1.81 -2.23
N THR A 30 15.60 -1.25 -3.44
CA THR A 30 16.90 -0.86 -4.01
C THR A 30 17.54 0.37 -3.35
N THR A 31 16.77 1.18 -2.61
CA THR A 31 17.24 2.49 -2.11
C THR A 31 17.65 2.49 -0.63
N GLY A 32 17.55 1.33 0.04
CA GLY A 32 17.88 1.20 1.45
C GLY A 32 17.16 0.01 2.06
N ASN A 33 17.80 -1.15 2.04
CA ASN A 33 17.27 -2.39 2.59
C ASN A 33 17.31 -2.32 4.13
N PHE A 34 16.41 -1.55 4.73
CA PHE A 34 16.31 -1.45 6.19
C PHE A 34 15.86 -2.79 6.74
N LYS A 35 16.79 -3.48 7.42
CA LYS A 35 16.52 -4.74 8.12
C LYS A 35 15.83 -4.53 9.47
N ASP A 36 15.72 -3.28 9.89
CA ASP A 36 15.30 -2.86 11.21
C ASP A 36 14.30 -1.69 11.07
N GLU A 37 13.20 -1.77 11.81
CA GLU A 37 12.14 -0.76 11.89
C GLU A 37 12.66 0.60 12.36
N SER A 38 13.66 0.61 13.25
CA SER A 38 14.23 1.86 13.77
C SER A 38 14.84 2.72 12.65
N ASN A 39 15.53 2.08 11.71
CA ASN A 39 16.14 2.77 10.58
C ASN A 39 15.10 3.28 9.58
N ALA A 40 14.04 2.50 9.34
CA ALA A 40 12.94 2.90 8.46
C ALA A 40 12.18 4.11 9.02
N VAL A 41 11.90 4.09 10.32
CA VAL A 41 11.23 5.20 11.03
C VAL A 41 12.13 6.44 11.04
N ALA A 42 13.43 6.30 11.31
CA ALA A 42 14.35 7.43 11.25
C ALA A 42 14.41 8.06 9.85
N ALA A 43 14.48 7.25 8.79
CA ALA A 43 14.46 7.72 7.41
C ALA A 43 13.12 8.39 7.06
N PHE A 44 12.01 7.84 7.55
CA PHE A 44 10.68 8.41 7.38
C PHE A 44 10.55 9.78 8.04
N LEU A 45 11.00 9.92 9.29
CA LEU A 45 10.94 11.19 10.03
C LEU A 45 11.89 12.24 9.46
N ALA A 46 13.05 11.83 8.92
CA ALA A 46 14.00 12.72 8.27
C ALA A 46 13.53 13.19 6.88
N ALA A 47 12.54 12.52 6.27
CA ALA A 47 12.04 12.89 4.96
C ALA A 47 11.11 14.12 5.02
N ASN A 48 11.52 15.17 4.29
CA ASN A 48 10.81 16.45 4.24
C ASN A 48 9.65 16.48 3.23
N ASP A 49 9.56 15.48 2.35
CA ASP A 49 8.52 15.40 1.34
C ASP A 49 7.76 14.07 1.40
N LYS A 50 6.57 14.07 0.80
CA LYS A 50 5.68 12.90 0.74
C LYS A 50 6.38 11.70 0.08
N ALA A 51 7.02 11.90 -1.07
CA ALA A 51 7.61 10.80 -1.83
C ALA A 51 8.75 10.11 -1.06
N GLY A 52 9.55 10.86 -0.32
CA GLY A 52 10.60 10.37 0.57
C GLY A 52 10.02 9.55 1.72
N ARG A 53 8.93 10.03 2.35
CA ARG A 53 8.23 9.31 3.42
C ARG A 53 7.65 7.99 2.93
N GLU A 54 6.96 7.99 1.78
CA GLU A 54 6.42 6.76 1.19
C GLU A 54 7.54 5.78 0.82
N ARG A 55 8.64 6.26 0.21
CA ARG A 55 9.79 5.42 -0.13
C ARG A 55 10.45 4.80 1.11
N ALA A 56 10.63 5.59 2.17
CA ALA A 56 11.19 5.11 3.43
C ALA A 56 10.31 4.06 4.10
N LEU A 57 8.98 4.21 3.99
CA LEU A 57 8.04 3.21 4.47
C LEU A 57 8.05 1.94 3.62
N LEU A 58 8.22 2.04 2.30
CA LEU A 58 8.18 0.87 1.39
C LEU A 58 9.48 0.08 1.33
N SER A 59 10.62 0.65 1.73
CA SER A 59 11.93 0.01 1.61
C SER A 59 12.23 -1.17 2.55
N PRO A 60 11.63 -1.30 3.75
CA PRO A 60 11.84 -2.46 4.61
C PRO A 60 11.26 -3.74 4.00
N ASN A 61 11.82 -4.89 4.39
CA ASN A 61 11.24 -6.20 4.05
C ASN A 61 9.84 -6.39 4.68
N SER A 62 9.10 -7.44 4.29
CA SER A 62 7.70 -7.62 4.71
C SER A 62 7.49 -7.60 6.23
N LYS A 63 8.37 -8.24 7.00
CA LYS A 63 8.29 -8.25 8.47
C LYS A 63 8.54 -6.86 9.05
N ALA A 64 9.64 -6.21 8.64
CA ALA A 64 9.99 -4.88 9.10
C ALA A 64 8.97 -3.82 8.64
N PHE A 65 8.28 -4.06 7.51
CA PHE A 65 7.21 -3.19 7.01
C PHE A 65 6.01 -3.16 7.94
N VAL A 66 5.56 -4.33 8.42
CA VAL A 66 4.46 -4.44 9.40
C VAL A 66 4.85 -3.78 10.72
N THR A 67 6.05 -4.10 11.23
CA THR A 67 6.49 -3.53 12.52
C THR A 67 6.70 -2.01 12.43
N THR A 68 7.19 -1.50 11.30
CA THR A 68 7.31 -0.05 11.06
C THR A 68 5.95 0.65 11.07
N GLN A 69 4.93 0.10 10.40
CA GLN A 69 3.58 0.68 10.40
C GLN A 69 3.02 0.76 11.82
N ARG A 70 3.13 -0.33 12.59
CA ARG A 70 2.68 -0.35 13.98
C ARG A 70 3.46 0.66 14.81
N PHE A 71 4.78 0.71 14.67
CA PHE A 71 5.62 1.63 15.44
C PHE A 71 5.29 3.10 15.15
N LEU A 72 5.02 3.45 13.89
CA LEU A 72 4.55 4.77 13.49
C LEU A 72 3.17 5.07 14.08
N ALA A 73 2.21 4.14 13.99
CA ALA A 73 0.88 4.32 14.56
C ALA A 73 0.92 4.53 16.08
N THR A 74 1.77 3.79 16.81
CA THR A 74 1.88 3.88 18.27
C THR A 74 2.65 5.10 18.74
N ASN A 75 3.78 5.43 18.12
CA ASN A 75 4.72 6.44 18.65
C ASN A 75 4.68 7.77 17.89
N TYR A 76 4.17 7.78 16.66
CA TYR A 76 4.15 8.92 15.75
C TYR A 76 2.79 9.06 15.07
N ALA A 77 1.72 8.95 15.86
CA ALA A 77 0.34 8.89 15.36
C ALA A 77 -0.03 10.06 14.44
N GLU A 78 0.45 11.27 14.71
CA GLU A 78 0.22 12.43 13.83
C GLU A 78 0.87 12.28 12.46
N ASP A 79 2.13 11.83 12.40
CA ASP A 79 2.81 11.60 11.14
C ASP A 79 2.21 10.40 10.38
N TRP A 80 1.78 9.36 11.10
CA TRP A 80 1.05 8.23 10.53
C TRP A 80 -0.28 8.67 9.90
N ARG A 81 -1.08 9.46 10.63
CA ARG A 81 -2.34 10.03 10.14
C ARG A 81 -2.10 10.89 8.90
N ARG A 82 -1.13 11.81 8.97
CA ARG A 82 -0.78 12.70 7.85
C ARG A 82 -0.32 11.91 6.63
N LEU A 83 0.44 10.83 6.82
CA LEU A 83 0.86 9.96 5.73
C LEU A 83 -0.35 9.31 5.05
N LEU A 84 -1.23 8.64 5.80
CA LEU A 84 -2.36 7.92 5.23
C LEU A 84 -3.37 8.85 4.54
N ALA A 85 -3.68 10.00 5.15
CA ALA A 85 -4.54 11.02 4.52
C ALA A 85 -3.99 11.45 3.15
N ASN A 86 -2.66 11.59 3.04
CA ASN A 86 -2.02 12.05 1.83
C ASN A 86 -1.45 10.94 0.94
N ALA A 87 -1.63 9.66 1.28
CA ALA A 87 -0.97 8.55 0.63
C ALA A 87 -1.25 8.51 -0.89
N SER A 88 -0.24 8.17 -1.68
CA SER A 88 -0.39 7.84 -3.10
C SER A 88 -1.21 6.57 -3.30
N VAL A 89 -1.80 6.42 -4.49
CA VAL A 89 -2.54 5.21 -4.89
C VAL A 89 -1.66 3.96 -4.74
N ASP A 90 -0.39 4.06 -5.12
CA ASP A 90 0.56 2.96 -5.03
C ASP A 90 0.89 2.59 -3.57
N LEU A 91 1.12 3.57 -2.70
CA LEU A 91 1.32 3.28 -1.27
C LEU A 91 0.09 2.60 -0.68
N VAL A 92 -1.12 3.12 -0.97
CA VAL A 92 -2.38 2.54 -0.47
C VAL A 92 -2.50 1.08 -0.88
N ALA A 93 -2.27 0.77 -2.16
CA ALA A 93 -2.36 -0.60 -2.65
C ALA A 93 -1.39 -1.57 -1.94
N VAL A 94 -0.19 -1.09 -1.61
CA VAL A 94 0.79 -1.90 -0.88
C VAL A 94 0.40 -2.11 0.58
N VAL A 95 -0.02 -1.06 1.30
CA VAL A 95 -0.41 -1.21 2.71
C VAL A 95 -1.68 -2.04 2.86
N THR A 96 -2.68 -1.85 1.99
CA THR A 96 -3.92 -2.65 2.05
C THR A 96 -3.66 -4.11 1.71
N LYS A 97 -2.79 -4.41 0.74
CA LYS A 97 -2.38 -5.80 0.46
C LYS A 97 -1.70 -6.44 1.66
N CYS A 98 -0.91 -5.67 2.41
CA CYS A 98 -0.30 -6.15 3.65
C CYS A 98 -1.36 -6.44 4.73
N TRP A 99 -2.42 -5.64 4.80
CA TRP A 99 -3.51 -5.77 5.77
C TRP A 99 -4.44 -6.96 5.51
N GLU A 100 -4.44 -7.47 4.27
CA GLU A 100 -5.16 -8.69 3.88
C GLU A 100 -4.41 -9.98 4.29
N SER A 101 -3.21 -9.87 4.87
CA SER A 101 -2.41 -11.04 5.25
C SER A 101 -2.94 -11.68 6.55
N ASP A 102 -3.15 -12.99 6.52
CA ASP A 102 -3.53 -13.80 7.68
C ASP A 102 -2.43 -13.90 8.76
N ASP A 103 -1.20 -13.47 8.45
CA ASP A 103 -0.05 -13.51 9.36
C ASP A 103 0.01 -12.32 10.33
N LEU A 104 -0.96 -11.40 10.25
CA LEU A 104 -1.02 -10.23 11.13
C LEU A 104 -1.51 -10.59 12.53
N GLU A 105 -0.96 -9.89 13.52
CA GLU A 105 -1.45 -10.02 14.88
C GLU A 105 -2.89 -9.49 15.00
N PRO A 106 -3.75 -10.10 15.84
CA PRO A 106 -5.19 -9.80 15.87
C PRO A 106 -5.55 -8.34 16.16
N ASP A 107 -4.69 -7.62 16.89
CA ASP A 107 -4.90 -6.22 17.25
C ASP A 107 -4.27 -5.23 16.25
N PHE A 108 -3.53 -5.72 15.26
CA PHE A 108 -2.73 -4.89 14.37
C PHE A 108 -3.55 -3.79 13.70
N LEU A 109 -4.69 -4.15 13.07
CA LEU A 109 -5.56 -3.18 12.42
C LEU A 109 -6.21 -2.22 13.41
N GLY A 110 -6.53 -2.69 14.61
CA GLY A 110 -7.04 -1.85 15.69
C GLY A 110 -6.04 -0.77 16.12
N VAL A 111 -4.75 -1.13 16.21
CA VAL A 111 -3.68 -0.17 16.51
C VAL A 111 -3.46 0.82 15.37
N VAL A 112 -3.39 0.31 14.13
CA VAL A 112 -3.07 1.11 12.95
C VAL A 112 -4.17 2.12 12.62
N PHE A 113 -5.44 1.72 12.73
CA PHE A 113 -6.57 2.62 12.50
C PHE A 113 -6.90 3.46 13.74
N GLY A 114 -6.76 2.93 14.95
CA GLY A 114 -7.03 3.68 16.18
C GLY A 114 -6.12 4.91 16.34
N ALA A 115 -4.91 4.90 15.76
CA ALA A 115 -4.02 6.06 15.71
C ALA A 115 -4.59 7.25 14.91
N LEU A 116 -5.58 7.02 14.05
CA LEU A 116 -6.19 8.05 13.22
C LEU A 116 -7.15 8.95 13.99
N GLY A 117 -7.69 8.51 15.13
CA GLY A 117 -8.61 9.29 15.96
C GLY A 117 -9.87 9.69 15.19
N ASP A 118 -10.31 10.94 15.34
CA ASP A 118 -11.58 11.42 14.76
C ASP A 118 -11.61 11.40 13.22
N GLU A 119 -10.44 11.37 12.56
CA GLU A 119 -10.32 11.32 11.09
C GLU A 119 -10.36 9.89 10.54
N GLU A 120 -10.47 8.86 11.39
CA GLU A 120 -10.35 7.44 11.01
C GLU A 120 -11.28 7.07 9.84
N GLU A 121 -12.57 7.37 9.94
CA GLU A 121 -13.55 6.99 8.92
C GLU A 121 -13.31 7.73 7.60
N ALA A 122 -13.03 9.02 7.64
CA ALA A 122 -12.72 9.80 6.44
C ALA A 122 -11.46 9.29 5.72
N ILE A 123 -10.42 8.92 6.48
CA ILE A 123 -9.19 8.36 5.91
C ILE A 123 -9.48 6.96 5.34
N LYS A 124 -10.22 6.09 6.03
CA LYS A 124 -10.60 4.77 5.52
C LYS A 124 -11.36 4.87 4.19
N GLU A 125 -12.33 5.76 4.08
CA GLU A 125 -13.06 5.99 2.81
C GLU A 125 -12.11 6.37 1.68
N GLN A 126 -11.13 7.25 1.93
CA GLN A 126 -10.12 7.62 0.95
C GLN A 126 -9.21 6.44 0.57
N LEU A 127 -8.84 5.59 1.53
CA LEU A 127 -8.05 4.39 1.26
C LEU A 127 -8.82 3.42 0.36
N VAL A 128 -10.11 3.18 0.63
CA VAL A 128 -10.98 2.34 -0.21
C VAL A 128 -11.09 2.91 -1.63
N ALA A 129 -11.30 4.21 -1.77
CA ALA A 129 -11.38 4.87 -3.07
C ALA A 129 -10.05 4.73 -3.85
N LYS A 130 -8.90 4.94 -3.21
CA LYS A 130 -7.58 4.78 -3.82
C LYS A 130 -7.27 3.31 -4.17
N GLN A 131 -7.69 2.35 -3.35
CA GLN A 131 -7.56 0.92 -3.67
C GLN A 131 -8.39 0.55 -4.90
N ALA A 132 -9.62 1.06 -5.02
CA ALA A 132 -10.45 0.88 -6.20
C ALA A 132 -9.81 1.50 -7.45
N GLN A 133 -9.24 2.71 -7.31
CA GLN A 133 -8.51 3.37 -8.38
C GLN A 133 -7.30 2.54 -8.84
N PHE A 134 -6.48 2.02 -7.92
CA PHE A 134 -5.35 1.15 -8.26
C PHE A 134 -5.79 -0.05 -9.11
N ARG A 135 -6.88 -0.71 -8.70
CA ARG A 135 -7.43 -1.87 -9.42
C ARG A 135 -7.92 -1.48 -10.83
N GLN A 136 -8.57 -0.32 -10.96
CA GLN A 136 -9.01 0.20 -12.25
C GLN A 136 -7.82 0.53 -13.17
N ASP A 137 -6.74 1.09 -12.63
CA ASP A 137 -5.53 1.38 -13.38
C ASP A 137 -4.87 0.09 -13.88
N CYS A 138 -4.79 -0.94 -13.03
CA CYS A 138 -4.27 -2.25 -13.42
C CYS A 138 -5.10 -2.89 -14.53
N ALA A 139 -6.43 -2.87 -14.40
CA ALA A 139 -7.33 -3.35 -15.46
C ALA A 139 -7.11 -2.58 -16.77
N THR A 140 -7.01 -1.25 -16.70
CA THR A 140 -6.79 -0.39 -17.87
C THR A 140 -5.46 -0.71 -18.57
N GLN A 141 -4.37 -0.88 -17.80
CA GLN A 141 -3.07 -1.26 -18.34
C GLN A 141 -3.11 -2.65 -19.00
N MET A 142 -3.75 -3.61 -18.33
CA MET A 142 -3.94 -4.96 -18.87
C MET A 142 -4.71 -4.92 -20.21
N TYR A 143 -5.84 -4.21 -20.27
CA TYR A 143 -6.62 -4.09 -21.50
C TYR A 143 -5.83 -3.41 -22.63
N ARG A 144 -5.09 -2.34 -22.34
CA ARG A 144 -4.20 -1.70 -23.33
C ARG A 144 -3.14 -2.65 -23.85
N SER A 145 -2.54 -3.47 -22.98
CA SER A 145 -1.52 -4.44 -23.38
C SER A 145 -2.09 -5.58 -24.23
N LEU A 146 -3.32 -6.02 -23.96
CA LEU A 146 -3.95 -7.15 -24.66
C LEU A 146 -4.56 -6.76 -26.00
N PHE A 147 -5.11 -5.55 -26.11
CA PHE A 147 -5.89 -5.12 -27.28
C PHE A 147 -5.22 -4.02 -28.10
N GLY A 148 -4.01 -3.58 -27.72
CA GLY A 148 -3.34 -2.43 -28.32
C GLY A 148 -4.03 -1.12 -27.94
N SER A 149 -3.36 0.01 -28.15
CA SER A 149 -4.05 1.30 -28.04
C SER A 149 -5.23 1.29 -29.02
N LEU A 150 -6.45 1.53 -28.51
CA LEU A 150 -7.51 2.07 -29.37
C LEU A 150 -7.04 3.46 -29.80
N GLU A 151 -6.22 3.51 -30.85
CA GLU A 151 -6.01 4.68 -31.71
C GLU A 151 -6.69 4.42 -33.06
#